data_AF-A0A2I1HVJ8-F1
#
_entry.id   AF-A0A2I1HVJ8-F1
#
_cell.length_a   1.000
_cell.length_b   1.000
_cell.length_c   1.000
_cell.angle_alpha   90.00
_cell.angle_beta   90.00
_cell.angle_gamma   90.00
#
_symmetry.space_group_name_H-M   'P 1'
#
loop_
_entity.id
_entity.type
_entity.pdbx_description
1 polymer ?
#
loop_
_entity_poly.entity_id
_entity_poly.type
_entity_poly.pdbx_seq_one_letter_code
_entity_poly.pdbx_strand_id
1 'polypeptide(L)'
;MRSGFDNFLECLNLYMDHESIANESQVIIYRSVIIENGAIMRATNSYYGRPWYSNVSVRMNSDELFDYASDQGICYRQVLLIVKIELKNQNIPLNLALIQWYDFKFQNQPHLYGCPLLEITEIYNFIDIEAIQDIFISIFNDSDTNILYNVTDLKYDYYFSFFDKTVHV
;
A
#
# COMPACT_ATOMS: atom_id res chain seq x y z
N MET A 1 12.93 -0.47 -2.39
CA MET A 1 12.88 -0.14 -3.84
C MET A 1 13.39 -1.26 -4.74
N ARG A 2 14.38 -2.08 -4.34
CA ARG A 2 14.79 -3.25 -5.14
C ARG A 2 13.59 -4.14 -5.44
N SER A 3 12.91 -4.65 -4.40
CA SER A 3 11.70 -5.47 -4.53
C SER A 3 10.61 -4.86 -5.43
N GLY A 4 10.30 -3.57 -5.27
CA GLY A 4 9.29 -2.91 -6.11
C GLY A 4 9.66 -2.86 -7.59
N PHE A 5 10.91 -2.53 -7.94
CA PHE A 5 11.34 -2.53 -9.34
C PHE A 5 11.58 -3.93 -9.89
N ASP A 6 12.04 -4.87 -9.05
CA ASP A 6 12.29 -6.26 -9.41
C ASP A 6 10.98 -6.95 -9.85
N ASN A 7 9.85 -6.62 -9.21
CA ASN A 7 8.52 -7.17 -9.54
C ASN A 7 7.71 -6.29 -10.51
N PHE A 8 8.19 -5.10 -10.85
CA PHE A 8 7.42 -4.10 -11.60
C PHE A 8 6.90 -4.63 -12.94
N LEU A 9 7.79 -5.20 -13.76
CA LEU A 9 7.44 -5.61 -15.12
C LEU A 9 6.50 -6.82 -15.13
N GLU A 10 6.73 -7.78 -14.24
CA GLU A 10 5.89 -8.98 -14.11
C GLU A 10 4.47 -8.61 -13.66
N CYS A 11 4.34 -7.84 -12.57
CA CYS A 11 3.03 -7.38 -12.10
C CYS A 11 2.31 -6.54 -13.15
N LEU A 12 3.04 -5.69 -13.89
CA LEU A 12 2.45 -4.84 -14.91
C LEU A 12 1.88 -5.70 -16.06
N ASN A 13 2.63 -6.68 -16.54
CA ASN A 13 2.15 -7.57 -17.60
C ASN A 13 0.90 -8.34 -17.16
N LEU A 14 0.89 -8.88 -15.93
CA LEU A 14 -0.28 -9.58 -15.39
C LEU A 14 -1.52 -8.69 -15.34
N TYR A 15 -1.37 -7.43 -14.91
CA TYR A 15 -2.46 -6.47 -14.89
C TYR A 15 -2.96 -6.13 -16.30
N MET A 16 -2.05 -5.88 -17.24
CA MET A 16 -2.40 -5.52 -18.62
C MET A 16 -3.05 -6.67 -19.37
N ASP A 17 -2.62 -7.91 -19.13
CA ASP A 17 -3.23 -9.12 -19.69
C ASP A 17 -4.65 -9.33 -19.14
N HIS A 18 -4.85 -9.12 -17.84
CA HIS A 18 -6.18 -9.17 -17.21
C HIS A 18 -7.14 -8.15 -17.81
N GLU A 19 -6.68 -6.91 -17.99
CA GLU A 19 -7.47 -5.82 -18.56
C GLU A 19 -7.51 -5.82 -20.11
N SER A 20 -6.82 -6.76 -20.77
CA SER A 20 -6.72 -6.87 -22.23
C SER A 20 -6.21 -5.59 -22.93
N ILE A 21 -5.18 -4.95 -22.37
CA ILE A 21 -4.65 -3.65 -22.83
C ILE A 21 -3.40 -3.83 -23.71
N ALA A 22 -3.32 -3.09 -24.82
CA ALA A 22 -2.22 -3.20 -25.79
C ALA A 22 -0.91 -2.47 -25.36
N ASN A 23 0.24 -3.02 -25.79
CA ASN A 23 1.60 -2.76 -25.29
C ASN A 23 2.26 -1.39 -25.60
N GLU A 24 1.55 -0.39 -26.13
CA GLU A 24 2.14 0.92 -26.39
C GLU A 24 1.76 1.95 -25.34
N SER A 25 2.60 2.07 -24.31
CA SER A 25 2.32 2.89 -23.13
C SER A 25 3.52 3.69 -22.67
N GLN A 26 3.29 4.91 -22.18
CA GLN A 26 4.28 5.67 -21.43
C GLN A 26 4.00 5.51 -19.93
N VAL A 27 5.04 5.20 -19.16
CA VAL A 27 4.95 5.05 -17.69
C VAL A 27 5.58 6.25 -17.02
N ILE A 28 4.83 6.90 -16.13
CA ILE A 28 5.29 7.99 -15.27
C ILE A 28 5.25 7.50 -13.82
N ILE A 29 6.36 7.63 -13.09
CA ILE A 29 6.45 7.22 -11.69
C ILE A 29 6.37 8.44 -10.79
N TYR A 30 5.42 8.45 -9.85
CA TYR A 30 5.26 9.50 -8.86
C TYR A 30 5.86 9.11 -7.51
N ARG A 31 6.36 10.11 -6.78
CA ARG A 31 6.82 9.93 -5.39
C ARG A 31 5.66 9.89 -4.38
N SER A 32 4.57 10.58 -4.71
CA SER A 32 3.39 10.71 -3.86
C SER A 32 2.19 11.15 -4.68
N VAL A 33 0.99 10.84 -4.18
CA VAL A 33 -0.29 11.25 -4.74
C VAL A 33 -1.27 11.57 -3.61
N ILE A 34 -2.28 12.38 -3.91
CA ILE A 34 -3.42 12.63 -3.03
C ILE A 34 -4.55 11.71 -3.50
N ILE A 35 -5.05 10.85 -2.62
CA ILE A 35 -6.17 9.94 -2.93
C ILE A 35 -7.52 10.63 -2.64
N GLU A 36 -8.64 10.02 -3.02
CA GLU A 36 -9.97 10.65 -2.96
C GLU A 36 -10.35 11.19 -1.57
N ASN A 37 -9.96 10.49 -0.51
CA ASN A 37 -10.24 10.89 0.86
C ASN A 37 -9.37 12.08 1.36
N GLY A 38 -8.49 12.63 0.51
CA GLY A 38 -7.59 13.73 0.80
C GLY A 38 -6.27 13.34 1.47
N ALA A 39 -6.06 12.06 1.79
CA ALA A 39 -4.82 11.58 2.39
C ALA A 39 -3.67 11.56 1.36
N ILE A 40 -2.44 11.72 1.86
CA ILE A 40 -1.23 11.73 1.03
C ILE A 40 -0.59 10.34 1.07
N MET A 41 -0.68 9.63 -0.05
CA MET A 41 -0.01 8.36 -0.27
C MET A 41 1.41 8.59 -0.81
N ARG A 42 2.40 7.88 -0.24
CA ARG A 42 3.82 8.05 -0.55
C ARG A 42 4.46 6.72 -0.95
N ALA A 43 5.31 6.78 -1.97
CA ALA A 43 6.12 5.66 -2.43
C ALA A 43 7.51 6.17 -2.84
N THR A 44 8.35 6.48 -1.85
CA THR A 44 9.68 7.04 -2.11
C THR A 44 10.74 6.26 -1.35
N ASN A 45 11.88 5.98 -1.96
CA ASN A 45 12.96 5.20 -1.34
C ASN A 45 14.04 6.03 -0.65
N SER A 46 13.96 7.36 -0.74
CA SER A 46 15.08 8.27 -0.44
C SER A 46 14.69 9.44 0.46
N TYR A 47 13.63 9.32 1.25
CA TYR A 47 13.25 10.35 2.20
C TYR A 47 14.24 10.37 3.38
N TYR A 48 15.08 11.41 3.46
CA TYR A 48 16.18 11.50 4.41
C TYR A 48 17.09 10.25 4.44
N GLY A 49 17.35 9.67 3.26
CA GLY A 49 18.18 8.47 3.13
C GLY A 49 17.49 7.18 3.57
N ARG A 50 16.18 7.21 3.84
CA ARG A 50 15.38 6.03 4.16
C ARG A 50 14.18 5.88 3.22
N PRO A 51 13.68 4.66 2.99
CA PRO A 51 12.41 4.47 2.33
C PRO A 51 11.26 5.01 3.17
N TRP A 52 10.29 5.62 2.50
CA TRP A 52 9.02 6.05 3.05
C TRP A 52 7.90 5.57 2.15
N TYR A 53 7.27 4.48 2.58
CA TYR A 53 6.16 3.83 1.93
C TYR A 53 4.90 4.00 2.79
N SER A 54 3.78 4.33 2.14
CA SER A 54 2.47 4.33 2.79
C SER A 54 1.95 2.90 2.87
N ASN A 55 1.28 2.60 3.97
CA ASN A 55 0.46 1.40 4.05
C ASN A 55 -1.01 1.78 3.89
N VAL A 56 -1.76 0.95 3.17
CA VAL A 56 -3.11 1.26 2.68
C VAL A 56 -4.06 0.10 2.91
N SER A 57 -5.29 0.44 3.25
CA SER A 57 -6.39 -0.52 3.34
C SER A 57 -7.18 -0.52 2.03
N VAL A 58 -7.52 -1.71 1.58
CA VAL A 58 -8.34 -1.97 0.39
C VAL A 58 -9.51 -2.82 0.83
N ARG A 59 -10.72 -2.39 0.47
CA ARG A 59 -11.92 -3.19 0.70
C ARG A 59 -12.07 -4.18 -0.45
N MET A 60 -12.21 -5.46 -0.12
CA MET A 60 -12.44 -6.48 -1.13
C MET A 60 -13.83 -6.33 -1.75
N ASN A 61 -13.90 -6.59 -3.05
CA ASN A 61 -15.15 -6.82 -3.73
C ASN A 61 -15.81 -8.08 -3.16
N SER A 62 -17.14 -8.15 -3.19
CA SER A 62 -17.90 -9.29 -2.67
C SER A 62 -17.46 -10.63 -3.26
N ASP A 63 -17.01 -10.59 -4.51
CA ASP A 63 -16.70 -11.76 -5.32
C ASP A 63 -15.33 -12.35 -4.96
N GLU A 64 -14.41 -11.53 -4.44
CA GLU A 64 -13.04 -11.91 -4.05
C GLU A 64 -12.88 -12.07 -2.52
N LEU A 65 -13.97 -11.84 -1.77
CA LEU A 65 -13.96 -11.78 -0.30
C LEU A 65 -13.48 -13.10 0.35
N PHE A 66 -13.66 -14.23 -0.33
CA PHE A 66 -13.31 -15.56 0.16
C PHE A 66 -11.97 -16.08 -0.36
N ASP A 67 -11.35 -15.38 -1.30
CA ASP A 67 -10.08 -15.81 -1.91
C ASP A 67 -8.88 -15.46 -1.02
N TYR A 68 -9.08 -14.59 -0.03
CA TYR A 68 -8.01 -14.05 0.80
C TYR A 68 -8.42 -13.90 2.27
N ALA A 69 -7.44 -13.99 3.17
CA ALA A 69 -7.65 -13.66 4.57
C ALA A 69 -7.89 -12.14 4.72
N SER A 70 -9.07 -11.76 5.21
CA SER A 70 -9.48 -10.37 5.36
C SER A 70 -10.01 -10.06 6.76
N ASP A 71 -9.84 -8.81 7.19
CA ASP A 71 -10.40 -8.28 8.42
C ASP A 71 -11.78 -7.68 8.10
N GLN A 72 -12.83 -8.50 8.20
CA GLN A 72 -14.20 -8.10 7.84
C GLN A 72 -14.31 -7.56 6.39
N GLY A 73 -13.58 -8.16 5.46
CA GLY A 73 -13.51 -7.72 4.05
C GLY A 73 -12.50 -6.59 3.79
N ILE A 74 -11.73 -6.17 4.79
CA ILE A 74 -10.62 -5.21 4.64
C ILE A 74 -9.31 -5.96 4.54
N CYS A 75 -8.45 -5.45 3.69
CA CYS A 75 -7.16 -6.03 3.41
C CYS A 75 -6.06 -4.97 3.44
N TYR A 76 -4.89 -5.35 3.95
CA TYR A 76 -3.81 -4.42 4.27
C TYR A 76 -2.63 -4.60 3.33
N ARG A 77 -2.10 -3.50 2.80
CA ARG A 77 -1.05 -3.50 1.77
C ARG A 77 -0.01 -2.41 2.02
N GLN A 78 1.22 -2.59 1.55
CA GLN A 78 2.25 -1.55 1.50
C GLN A 78 2.44 -1.08 0.06
N VAL A 79 2.47 0.23 -0.17
CA VAL A 79 2.65 0.80 -1.51
C VAL A 79 4.13 0.95 -1.81
N LEU A 80 4.59 0.32 -2.88
CA LEU A 80 6.01 0.32 -3.28
C LEU A 80 6.30 1.30 -4.42
N LEU A 81 5.39 1.44 -5.38
CA LEU A 81 5.49 2.37 -6.50
C LEU A 81 4.12 2.95 -6.82
N ILE A 82 4.10 4.21 -7.25
CA ILE A 82 2.90 4.88 -7.76
C ILE A 82 3.17 5.20 -9.23
N VAL A 83 2.35 4.69 -10.13
CA VAL A 83 2.57 4.84 -11.56
C VAL A 83 1.33 5.33 -12.27
N LYS A 84 1.54 6.16 -13.28
CA LYS A 84 0.54 6.53 -14.27
C LYS A 84 0.96 5.97 -15.62
N ILE A 85 0.04 5.27 -16.26
CA ILE A 85 0.24 4.65 -17.55
C ILE A 85 -0.61 5.38 -18.57
N GLU A 86 0.05 6.04 -19.50
CA GLU A 86 -0.59 6.72 -20.62
C GLU A 86 -0.60 5.78 -21.83
N LEU A 87 -1.78 5.25 -22.13
CA LEU A 87 -2.01 4.33 -23.23
C LEU A 87 -2.14 5.13 -24.52
N LYS A 88 -1.36 4.83 -25.56
CA LYS A 88 -1.45 5.62 -26.81
C LYS A 88 -2.79 5.46 -27.53
N ASN A 89 -3.48 4.35 -27.31
CA ASN A 89 -4.74 3.99 -27.99
C ASN A 89 -5.99 4.28 -27.15
N GLN A 90 -5.84 4.74 -25.89
CA GLN A 90 -6.97 5.05 -25.01
C GLN A 90 -6.76 6.44 -24.40
N ASN A 91 -7.81 7.26 -24.39
CA ASN A 91 -7.72 8.63 -23.86
C ASN A 91 -7.74 8.71 -22.32
N ILE A 92 -7.86 7.57 -21.63
CA ILE A 92 -7.94 7.52 -20.18
C ILE A 92 -6.65 6.89 -19.65
N PRO A 93 -5.83 7.62 -18.88
CA PRO A 93 -4.65 7.06 -18.26
C PRO A 93 -5.04 6.17 -17.08
N LEU A 94 -4.25 5.13 -16.84
CA LEU A 94 -4.39 4.28 -15.66
C LEU A 94 -3.55 4.84 -14.52
N ASN A 95 -4.14 5.01 -13.34
CA ASN A 95 -3.43 5.43 -12.14
C ASN A 95 -3.34 4.22 -11.20
N LEU A 96 -2.17 3.59 -11.17
CA LEU A 96 -1.95 2.33 -10.47
C LEU A 96 -0.96 2.48 -9.32
N ALA A 97 -1.11 1.62 -8.32
CA ALA A 97 -0.14 1.43 -7.25
C ALA A 97 0.39 0.00 -7.30
N LEU A 98 1.72 -0.16 -7.35
CA LEU A 98 2.35 -1.45 -7.07
C LEU A 98 2.35 -1.63 -5.56
N ILE A 99 1.75 -2.73 -5.11
CA ILE A 99 1.60 -3.02 -3.69
C ILE A 99 2.29 -4.33 -3.31
N GLN A 100 2.57 -4.46 -2.03
CA GLN A 100 3.00 -5.67 -1.36
C GLN A 100 1.96 -6.06 -0.31
N TRP A 101 1.66 -7.35 -0.21
CA TRP A 101 0.60 -7.83 0.68
C TRP A 101 1.08 -7.96 2.13
N TYR A 102 0.14 -7.71 3.04
CA TYR A 102 0.21 -8.21 4.39
C TYR A 102 -0.73 -9.40 4.55
N ASP A 103 -0.31 -10.38 5.35
CA ASP A 103 -1.15 -11.47 5.83
C ASP A 103 -1.20 -11.46 7.37
N PHE A 104 -2.18 -12.16 7.95
CA PHE A 104 -2.28 -12.32 9.39
C PHE A 104 -1.18 -13.24 9.90
N LYS A 105 -0.38 -12.72 10.83
CA LYS A 105 0.71 -13.47 11.45
C LYS A 105 0.23 -14.74 12.16
N PHE A 106 -0.95 -14.68 12.77
CA PHE A 106 -1.54 -15.81 13.50
C PHE A 106 -3.01 -15.97 13.12
N GLN A 107 -3.36 -17.07 12.45
CA GLN A 107 -4.76 -17.36 12.09
C GLN A 107 -5.67 -17.52 13.31
N ASN A 108 -5.15 -18.08 14.41
CA ASN A 108 -5.94 -18.37 15.62
C ASN A 108 -6.07 -17.16 16.57
N GLN A 109 -5.16 -16.19 16.47
CA GLN A 109 -5.17 -14.95 17.25
C GLN A 109 -4.78 -13.77 16.35
N PRO A 110 -5.64 -13.43 15.37
CA PRO A 110 -5.32 -12.45 14.34
C PRO A 110 -5.26 -11.02 14.87
N HIS A 111 -5.79 -10.76 16.07
CA HIS A 111 -5.84 -9.43 16.66
C HIS A 111 -5.19 -9.39 18.04
N LEU A 112 -4.50 -8.29 18.32
CA LEU A 112 -3.99 -7.92 19.64
C LEU A 112 -4.55 -6.55 20.01
N TYR A 113 -5.24 -6.44 21.15
CA TYR A 113 -5.95 -5.22 21.56
C TYR A 113 -6.92 -4.66 20.51
N GLY A 114 -7.57 -5.55 19.74
CA GLY A 114 -8.48 -5.17 18.65
C GLY A 114 -7.78 -4.71 17.36
N CYS A 115 -6.45 -4.71 17.33
CA CYS A 115 -5.66 -4.34 16.14
C CYS A 115 -5.16 -5.61 15.44
N PRO A 116 -5.21 -5.68 14.09
CA PRO A 116 -4.74 -6.85 13.36
C PRO A 116 -3.21 -6.98 13.46
N LEU A 117 -2.75 -8.22 13.65
CA LEU A 117 -1.35 -8.60 13.67
C LEU A 117 -0.91 -9.08 12.30
N LEU A 118 -0.05 -8.30 11.65
CA LEU A 118 0.28 -8.47 10.25
C LEU A 118 1.76 -8.78 10.02
N GLU A 119 2.02 -9.57 8.99
CA GLU A 119 3.35 -9.84 8.45
C GLU A 119 3.40 -9.52 6.95
N ILE A 120 4.54 -9.01 6.47
CA ILE A 120 4.73 -8.70 5.05
C ILE A 120 4.96 -10.00 4.29
N THR A 121 4.30 -10.18 3.15
CA THR A 121 4.49 -11.35 2.28
C THR A 121 5.30 -10.99 1.03
N GLU A 122 5.68 -12.00 0.25
CA GLU A 122 6.33 -11.82 -1.06
C GLU A 122 5.32 -11.80 -2.23
N ILE A 123 4.07 -11.40 -1.96
CA ILE A 123 3.03 -11.27 -2.98
C ILE A 123 2.95 -9.80 -3.39
N TYR A 124 2.95 -9.57 -4.70
CA TYR A 124 2.92 -8.25 -5.32
C TYR A 124 1.92 -8.21 -6.46
N ASN A 125 1.22 -7.09 -6.62
CA ASN A 125 0.33 -6.84 -7.76
C ASN A 125 0.11 -5.34 -7.94
N PHE A 126 -0.43 -4.97 -9.09
CA PHE A 126 -1.00 -3.65 -9.28
C PHE A 126 -2.46 -3.63 -8.84
N ILE A 127 -2.86 -2.49 -8.28
CA ILE A 127 -4.25 -2.13 -8.04
C ILE A 127 -4.49 -0.71 -8.55
N ASP A 128 -5.74 -0.41 -8.89
CA ASP A 128 -6.15 0.97 -9.13
C ASP A 128 -6.04 1.80 -7.84
N ILE A 129 -5.53 3.02 -7.96
CA ILE A 129 -5.45 3.94 -6.81
C ILE A 129 -6.85 4.24 -6.26
N GLU A 130 -7.88 4.19 -7.10
CA GLU A 130 -9.29 4.36 -6.74
C GLU A 130 -9.82 3.24 -5.84
N ALA A 131 -9.20 2.05 -5.85
CA ALA A 131 -9.58 0.96 -4.95
C ALA A 131 -9.10 1.17 -3.50
N ILE A 132 -8.23 2.16 -3.26
CA ILE A 132 -7.65 2.43 -1.95
C ILE A 132 -8.65 3.21 -1.08
N GLN A 133 -9.04 2.62 0.04
CA GLN A 133 -10.00 3.22 0.95
C GLN A 133 -9.35 4.22 1.92
N ASP A 134 -8.26 3.82 2.56
CA ASP A 134 -7.58 4.66 3.55
C ASP A 134 -6.09 4.36 3.70
N ILE A 135 -5.36 5.26 4.36
CA ILE A 135 -3.95 5.12 4.73
C ILE A 135 -3.88 4.88 6.24
N PHE A 136 -3.13 3.86 6.64
CA PHE A 136 -2.96 3.52 8.06
C PHE A 136 -1.50 3.63 8.50
N ILE A 137 -1.30 3.69 9.81
CA ILE A 137 0.03 3.68 10.42
C ILE A 137 0.27 2.31 11.02
N SER A 138 1.35 1.65 10.58
CA SER A 138 1.85 0.45 11.25
C SER A 138 2.84 0.85 12.33
N ILE A 139 2.62 0.40 13.56
CA ILE A 139 3.62 0.46 14.62
C ILE A 139 4.32 -0.88 14.66
N PHE A 140 5.62 -0.86 14.37
CA PHE A 140 6.48 -2.03 14.47
C PHE A 140 6.73 -2.34 15.94
N ASN A 141 6.50 -3.59 16.33
CA ASN A 141 7.13 -4.13 17.53
C ASN A 141 8.48 -4.73 17.13
N ASP A 142 9.45 -4.71 18.05
CA ASP A 142 10.89 -5.06 17.92
C ASP A 142 11.18 -6.52 17.45
N SER A 143 10.17 -7.22 16.93
CA SER A 143 10.16 -8.65 16.57
C SER A 143 9.50 -8.93 15.20
N ASP A 144 9.68 -8.04 14.22
CA ASP A 144 9.14 -8.17 12.85
C ASP A 144 7.59 -8.25 12.80
N THR A 145 6.90 -7.70 13.79
CA THR A 145 5.44 -7.72 13.88
C THR A 145 4.87 -6.33 13.68
N ASN A 146 3.97 -6.17 12.70
CA ASN A 146 3.26 -4.91 12.48
C ASN A 146 1.91 -4.93 13.20
N ILE A 147 1.69 -3.96 14.08
CA ILE A 147 0.39 -3.67 14.67
C ILE A 147 -0.19 -2.45 13.95
N LEU A 148 -1.42 -2.57 13.45
CA LEU A 148 -2.08 -1.48 12.76
C LEU A 148 -2.84 -0.55 13.68
N TYR A 149 -2.67 0.75 13.47
CA TYR A 149 -3.57 1.76 14.03
C TYR A 149 -4.23 2.51 12.88
N ASN A 150 -5.58 2.55 12.90
CA ASN A 150 -6.35 3.44 12.04
C ASN A 150 -6.12 4.89 12.49
N VAL A 151 -5.71 5.75 11.55
CA VAL A 151 -5.50 7.18 11.82
C VAL A 151 -6.82 7.88 12.18
N THR A 152 -7.95 7.32 11.75
CA THR A 152 -9.30 7.78 12.09
C THR A 152 -9.70 7.49 13.53
N ASP A 153 -9.22 6.41 14.14
CA ASP A 153 -9.44 6.09 15.56
C ASP A 153 -8.53 6.92 16.49
N LEU A 154 -7.42 7.45 15.97
CA LEU A 154 -6.49 8.32 16.70
C LEU A 154 -6.95 9.80 16.78
N LYS A 155 -8.17 10.13 16.30
CA LYS A 155 -8.75 11.47 16.48
C LYS A 155 -9.13 11.77 17.93
N TYR A 156 -9.22 10.76 18.78
CA TYR A 156 -9.40 10.92 20.22
C TYR A 156 -8.21 10.27 20.92
N ASP A 157 -7.42 11.13 21.57
CA ASP A 157 -6.32 10.82 22.47
C ASP A 157 -5.12 10.15 21.81
N TYR A 158 -4.17 10.96 21.35
CA TYR A 158 -2.75 10.95 21.75
C TYR A 158 -1.95 11.87 20.82
N TYR A 159 -1.34 12.91 21.40
CA TYR A 159 -0.28 13.69 20.76
C TYR A 159 0.83 12.73 20.32
N PHE A 160 0.97 12.44 19.03
CA PHE A 160 2.20 11.84 18.50
C PHE A 160 3.30 12.89 18.58
N SER A 161 4.17 12.77 19.59
CA SER A 161 5.41 13.53 19.66
C SER A 161 6.29 13.15 18.47
N PHE A 162 6.44 14.08 17.53
CA PHE A 162 7.57 14.11 16.62
C PHE A 162 8.86 14.10 17.45
N PHE A 163 9.65 13.03 17.39
CA PHE A 163 11.06 13.15 17.75
C PHE A 163 11.79 13.85 16.59
N ASP A 164 11.66 15.17 16.54
CA ASP A 164 12.71 16.00 15.94
C ASP A 164 13.90 15.95 16.90
N LYS A 165 14.85 15.05 16.64
CA LYS A 165 16.20 15.19 17.21
C LYS A 165 17.02 16.03 16.24
N THR A 166 17.02 17.33 16.45
CA THR A 166 18.07 18.22 15.97
C THR A 166 19.36 17.80 16.66
N VAL A 167 20.31 17.22 15.91
CA VAL A 167 21.70 17.10 16.37
C VAL A 167 22.43 18.29 15.78
N HIS A 168 22.74 19.27 16.63
CA HIS A 168 23.75 20.27 16.32
C HIS A 168 25.12 19.59 16.42
N VAL A 169 25.96 19.85 15.41
CA VAL A 169 27.36 19.40 15.32
C VAL A 169 28.16 19.86 16.53
#